data_AF-K0DCV6-F1
#
_entry.id   AF-K0DCV6-F1
#
_cell.length_a   1.000
_cell.length_b   1.000
_cell.length_c   1.000
_cell.angle_alpha   90.00
_cell.angle_beta   90.00
_cell.angle_gamma   90.00
#
_symmetry.space_group_name_H-M   'P 1'
#
loop_
_entity.id
_entity.type
_entity.pdbx_description
1 polymer ?
#
loop_
_entity_poly.entity_id
_entity_poly.type
_entity_poly.pdbx_seq_one_letter_code
_entity_poly.pdbx_strand_id
1 'polypeptide(L)'
;MKTAVHQAKKTLQPKEKILADKIEKNRRDMSLKSMQFNRFMLIRYSTAFFFFVNLYWALLMRQTWVIIIPLTIMFVSGFAIVEQIKLFGNHTNRLIYSKAFFTVQLIVNIFLMISIITPLFTPLFQFVNDTNQNRYIVLLILLLGTGLTLLVRRRLVLIASNQDKYYSRLVAYQVLFKNSKEMK
;
A
#
# COMPACT_ATOMS: atom_id res chain seq x y z
N MET A 1 22.40 36.13 44.41
CA MET A 1 21.70 36.30 43.11
C MET A 1 21.54 34.97 42.36
N LYS A 2 21.14 33.87 43.05
CA LYS A 2 20.95 32.53 42.47
C LYS A 2 19.68 31.85 43.03
N THR A 3 18.68 32.64 43.39
CA THR A 3 17.49 32.12 44.10
C THR A 3 16.17 32.43 43.38
N ALA A 4 16.23 33.05 42.19
CA ALA A 4 15.04 33.45 41.42
C ALA A 4 14.81 32.61 40.15
N VAL A 5 15.68 31.64 39.84
CA VAL A 5 15.55 30.80 38.64
C VAL A 5 14.70 29.54 38.91
N HIS A 6 14.30 29.29 40.17
CA HIS A 6 13.54 28.10 40.56
C HIS A 6 12.02 28.27 40.68
N GLN A 7 11.47 29.48 40.44
CA GLN A 7 10.04 29.74 40.62
C GLN A 7 9.27 30.13 39.35
N ALA A 8 9.91 30.17 38.18
CA ALA A 8 9.19 30.36 36.91
C ALA A 8 8.70 29.04 36.28
N LYS A 9 8.50 27.99 37.09
CA LYS A 9 7.56 26.91 36.72
C LYS A 9 6.15 27.48 36.88
N LYS A 10 5.82 28.40 35.97
CA LYS A 10 4.53 29.05 35.80
C LYS A 10 3.47 27.95 35.94
N THR A 11 2.73 28.01 37.03
CA THR A 11 1.56 27.18 37.29
C THR A 11 0.61 27.39 36.12
N LEU A 12 0.71 26.52 35.11
CA LEU A 12 -0.24 26.48 34.01
C LEU A 12 -1.63 26.40 34.63
N GLN A 13 -2.52 27.31 34.25
CA GLN A 13 -3.88 27.30 34.75
C GLN A 13 -4.49 25.92 34.49
N PRO A 14 -5.38 25.41 35.36
CA PRO A 14 -5.94 24.06 35.21
C PRO A 14 -6.49 23.79 33.80
N LYS A 15 -7.10 24.81 33.16
CA LYS A 15 -7.59 24.74 31.78
C LYS A 15 -6.50 24.60 30.72
N GLU A 16 -5.38 25.31 30.85
CA GLU A 16 -4.27 25.22 29.87
C GLU A 16 -3.54 23.87 29.98
N LYS A 17 -3.42 23.33 31.19
CA LYS A 17 -2.83 22.00 31.43
C LYS A 17 -3.70 20.88 30.84
N ILE A 18 -5.02 20.97 31.02
CA ILE A 18 -6.00 20.05 30.40
C ILE A 18 -5.96 20.15 28.87
N LEU A 19 -5.82 21.36 28.33
CA LEU A 19 -5.73 21.58 26.88
C LEU A 19 -4.42 21.00 26.30
N ALA A 20 -3.29 21.22 26.97
CA ALA A 20 -2.00 20.65 26.59
C ALA A 20 -2.02 19.12 26.61
N ASP A 21 -2.59 18.50 27.66
CA ASP A 21 -2.77 17.05 27.74
C ASP A 21 -3.70 16.51 26.64
N LYS A 22 -4.75 17.26 26.27
CA LYS A 22 -5.67 16.90 25.18
C LYS A 22 -5.02 17.01 23.80
N ILE A 23 -4.20 18.04 23.57
CA ILE A 23 -3.42 18.22 22.35
C ILE A 23 -2.37 17.11 22.23
N GLU A 24 -1.68 16.79 23.32
CA GLU A 24 -0.68 15.73 23.33
C GLU A 24 -1.30 14.35 23.12
N LYS A 25 -2.47 14.08 23.72
CA LYS A 25 -3.26 12.88 23.46
C LYS A 25 -3.70 12.79 21.99
N ASN A 26 -4.24 13.86 21.42
CA ASN A 26 -4.61 13.91 20.01
C ASN A 26 -3.43 13.70 19.07
N ARG A 27 -2.26 14.27 19.39
CA ARG A 27 -1.02 14.09 18.63
C ARG A 27 -0.53 12.64 18.68
N ARG A 28 -0.65 12.00 19.84
CA ARG A 28 -0.33 10.57 20.05
C ARG A 28 -1.30 9.66 19.29
N ASP A 29 -2.61 9.92 19.36
CA ASP A 29 -3.63 9.17 18.63
C ASP A 29 -3.46 9.32 17.10
N MET A 30 -3.11 10.53 16.63
CA MET A 30 -2.75 10.76 15.22
C MET A 30 -1.47 10.01 14.83
N SER A 31 -0.45 10.00 15.68
CA SER A 31 0.80 9.26 15.43
C SER A 31 0.57 7.76 15.32
N LEU A 32 -0.25 7.18 16.22
CA LEU A 32 -0.61 5.76 16.19
C LEU A 32 -1.42 5.41 14.92
N LYS A 33 -2.40 6.24 14.54
CA LYS A 33 -3.13 6.08 13.27
C LYS A 33 -2.20 6.17 12.06
N SER A 34 -1.27 7.11 12.06
CA SER A 34 -0.28 7.29 11.01
C SER A 34 0.65 6.08 10.87
N MET A 35 1.13 5.51 12.00
CA MET A 35 1.94 4.29 11.98
C MET A 35 1.18 3.07 11.43
N GLN A 36 -0.10 2.91 11.78
CA GLN A 36 -0.94 1.85 11.23
C GLN A 36 -1.18 2.02 9.73
N PHE A 37 -1.33 3.27 9.27
CA PHE A 37 -1.50 3.60 7.86
C PHE A 37 -0.24 3.35 7.03
N ASN A 38 0.94 3.60 7.63
CA ASN A 38 2.23 3.34 7.00
C ASN A 38 2.39 1.86 6.59
N ARG A 39 1.74 0.96 7.32
CA ARG A 39 1.68 -0.49 7.03
C ARG A 39 1.05 -0.81 5.66
N PHE A 40 0.15 0.06 5.17
CA PHE A 40 -0.55 -0.10 3.89
C PHE A 40 -0.01 0.80 2.77
N MET A 41 1.06 1.55 3.01
CA MET A 41 1.66 2.45 2.00
C MET A 41 2.11 1.67 0.76
N LEU A 42 2.86 0.57 0.96
CA LEU A 42 3.34 -0.26 -0.15
C LEU A 42 2.18 -0.76 -1.02
N ILE A 43 1.08 -1.22 -0.40
CA ILE A 43 -0.09 -1.73 -1.11
C ILE A 43 -0.69 -0.64 -2.00
N ARG A 44 -0.87 0.57 -1.48
CA ARG A 44 -1.42 1.70 -2.24
C ARG A 44 -0.53 2.16 -3.38
N TYR A 45 0.76 2.36 -3.12
CA TYR A 45 1.69 2.77 -4.18
C TYR A 45 1.81 1.71 -5.27
N SER A 46 1.82 0.43 -4.90
CA SER A 46 1.80 -0.64 -5.89
C SER A 46 0.48 -0.70 -6.66
N THR A 47 -0.67 -0.52 -6.02
CA THR A 47 -1.97 -0.46 -6.71
C THR A 47 -1.99 0.70 -7.72
N ALA A 48 -1.56 1.90 -7.32
CA ALA A 48 -1.49 3.06 -8.22
C ALA A 48 -0.49 2.83 -9.36
N PHE A 49 0.69 2.27 -9.07
CA PHE A 49 1.68 1.92 -10.09
C PHE A 49 1.09 0.99 -11.15
N PHE A 50 0.45 -0.11 -10.74
CA PHE A 50 -0.20 -1.03 -11.68
C PHE A 50 -1.39 -0.39 -12.41
N PHE A 51 -2.15 0.50 -11.76
CA PHE A 51 -3.20 1.25 -12.44
C PHE A 51 -2.64 2.05 -13.62
N PHE A 52 -1.55 2.78 -13.42
CA PHE A 52 -0.92 3.57 -14.49
C PHE A 52 -0.27 2.72 -15.57
N VAL A 53 0.38 1.60 -15.21
CA VAL A 53 0.95 0.67 -16.20
C VAL A 53 -0.15 0.07 -17.08
N ASN A 54 -1.26 -0.37 -16.47
CA ASN A 54 -2.40 -0.90 -17.23
C ASN A 54 -3.09 0.19 -18.06
N LEU A 55 -3.20 1.42 -17.55
CA LEU A 55 -3.70 2.57 -18.32
C LEU A 55 -2.81 2.84 -19.54
N TYR A 56 -1.49 2.85 -19.37
CA TYR A 56 -0.55 3.05 -20.46
C TYR A 56 -0.69 1.95 -21.53
N TRP A 57 -0.81 0.69 -21.09
CA TRP A 57 -1.05 -0.42 -22.01
C TRP A 57 -2.39 -0.30 -22.75
N ALA A 58 -3.46 0.11 -22.06
CA ALA A 58 -4.76 0.37 -22.69
C ALA A 58 -4.69 1.47 -23.76
N LEU A 59 -3.94 2.55 -23.50
CA LEU A 59 -3.75 3.64 -24.46
C LEU A 59 -3.02 3.16 -25.72
N LEU A 60 -1.97 2.35 -25.57
CA LEU A 60 -1.24 1.77 -26.70
C LEU A 60 -2.07 0.73 -27.47
N MET A 61 -3.03 0.09 -26.81
CA MET A 61 -3.92 -0.93 -27.39
C MET A 61 -5.28 -0.37 -27.84
N ARG A 62 -5.45 0.95 -27.89
CA ARG A 62 -6.77 1.58 -28.13
C ARG A 62 -7.51 1.10 -29.38
N GLN A 63 -6.77 0.75 -30.43
CA GLN A 63 -7.33 0.32 -31.72
C GLN A 63 -7.49 -1.20 -31.84
N THR A 64 -7.17 -1.97 -30.81
CA THR A 64 -7.23 -3.43 -30.83
C THR A 64 -8.14 -3.97 -29.74
N TRP A 65 -8.66 -5.18 -29.98
CA TRP A 65 -9.49 -5.92 -29.02
C TRP A 65 -8.75 -6.20 -27.70
N VAL A 66 -7.42 -6.13 -27.70
CA VAL A 66 -6.56 -6.35 -26.52
C VAL A 66 -6.82 -5.30 -25.43
N ILE A 67 -7.34 -4.12 -25.76
CA ILE A 67 -7.69 -3.07 -24.78
C ILE A 67 -8.61 -3.56 -23.64
N ILE A 68 -9.43 -4.58 -23.90
CA ILE A 68 -10.38 -5.13 -22.92
C ILE A 68 -9.64 -5.69 -21.70
N ILE A 69 -8.44 -6.26 -21.89
CA ILE A 69 -7.64 -6.85 -20.81
C ILE A 69 -7.20 -5.80 -19.78
N PRO A 70 -6.40 -4.78 -20.14
CA PRO A 70 -5.99 -3.74 -19.19
C PRO A 70 -7.18 -2.96 -18.63
N LEU A 71 -8.24 -2.73 -19.41
CA LEU A 71 -9.42 -2.03 -18.94
C LEU A 71 -10.16 -2.78 -17.83
N THR A 72 -10.29 -4.11 -17.97
CA THR A 72 -10.89 -4.97 -16.93
C THR A 72 -10.06 -4.95 -15.65
N ILE A 73 -8.73 -5.02 -15.77
CA ILE A 73 -7.82 -4.96 -14.62
C ILE A 73 -7.92 -3.60 -13.92
N MET A 74 -8.00 -2.51 -14.69
CA MET A 74 -8.21 -1.17 -14.15
C MET A 74 -9.54 -1.07 -13.39
N PHE A 75 -10.62 -1.65 -13.93
CA PHE A 75 -11.91 -1.66 -13.24
C PHE A 75 -11.83 -2.40 -11.90
N VAL A 76 -11.20 -3.58 -11.87
CA VAL A 76 -10.94 -4.33 -10.62
C VAL A 76 -10.09 -3.53 -9.64
N SER A 77 -9.09 -2.81 -10.14
CA SER A 77 -8.23 -1.96 -9.30
C SER A 77 -9.00 -0.81 -8.64
N GLY A 78 -10.04 -0.28 -9.30
CA GLY A 78 -10.92 0.76 -8.74
C GLY A 78 -11.61 0.29 -7.46
N PHE A 79 -12.11 -0.95 -7.44
CA PHE A 79 -12.67 -1.54 -6.22
C PHE A 79 -11.62 -1.70 -5.11
N ALA A 80 -10.40 -2.11 -5.45
CA ALA A 80 -9.31 -2.21 -4.49
C ALA A 80 -8.95 -0.84 -3.90
N ILE A 81 -8.96 0.23 -4.69
CA ILE A 81 -8.72 1.60 -4.22
C ILE A 81 -9.83 2.05 -3.27
N VAL A 82 -11.10 1.82 -3.62
CA VAL A 82 -12.24 2.15 -2.73
C VAL A 82 -12.15 1.40 -1.40
N GLU A 83 -11.79 0.11 -1.44
CA GLU A 83 -11.55 -0.68 -0.23
C GLU A 83 -10.41 -0.09 0.62
N GLN A 84 -9.29 0.29 -0.01
CA GLN A 84 -8.15 0.89 0.68
C GLN A 84 -8.47 2.27 1.29
N ILE A 85 -9.36 3.05 0.66
CA ILE A 85 -9.84 4.34 1.22
C ILE A 85 -10.79 4.08 2.40
N LYS A 86 -11.72 3.13 2.28
CA LYS A 86 -12.65 2.77 3.37
C LYS A 86 -11.91 2.24 4.62
N LEU A 87 -10.79 1.57 4.42
CA LEU A 87 -9.89 1.11 5.49
C LEU A 87 -9.39 2.25 6.39
N PHE A 88 -9.36 3.49 5.88
CA PHE A 88 -8.99 4.68 6.66
C PHE A 88 -10.04 5.03 7.72
N GLY A 89 -11.31 4.73 7.45
CA GLY A 89 -12.43 5.01 8.35
C GLY A 89 -12.71 3.88 9.34
N ASN A 90 -12.77 2.64 8.86
CA ASN A 90 -13.10 1.46 9.67
C ASN A 90 -11.96 0.42 9.58
N HIS A 91 -11.38 0.08 10.73
CA HIS A 91 -10.22 -0.82 10.84
C HIS A 91 -10.63 -2.28 10.60
N THR A 92 -10.82 -2.67 9.34
CA THR A 92 -11.07 -4.07 8.97
C THR A 92 -9.78 -4.73 8.50
N ASN A 93 -9.28 -5.72 9.23
CA ASN A 93 -7.98 -6.35 8.94
C ASN A 93 -7.96 -7.27 7.69
N ARG A 94 -9.04 -7.27 6.89
CA ARG A 94 -9.23 -8.15 5.73
C ARG A 94 -9.50 -7.31 4.49
N LEU A 95 -8.49 -7.19 3.62
CA LEU A 95 -8.66 -6.64 2.28
C LEU A 95 -8.92 -7.78 1.30
N ILE A 96 -10.19 -7.96 0.93
CA ILE A 96 -10.63 -9.02 0.02
C ILE A 96 -10.44 -8.56 -1.43
N TYR A 97 -10.84 -7.32 -1.75
CA TYR A 97 -10.74 -6.78 -3.11
C TYR A 97 -9.30 -6.52 -3.52
N SER A 98 -8.46 -6.02 -2.61
CA SER A 98 -7.04 -5.82 -2.90
C SER A 98 -6.32 -7.15 -3.14
N LYS A 99 -6.67 -8.22 -2.39
CA LYS A 99 -6.15 -9.57 -2.66
C LYS A 99 -6.61 -10.09 -4.02
N ALA A 100 -7.86 -9.89 -4.37
CA ALA A 100 -8.40 -10.27 -5.67
C ALA A 100 -7.65 -9.54 -6.80
N PHE A 101 -7.47 -8.21 -6.70
CA PHE A 101 -6.73 -7.40 -7.66
C PHE A 101 -5.30 -7.93 -7.90
N PHE A 102 -4.50 -8.11 -6.84
CA PHE A 102 -3.12 -8.62 -7.01
C PHE A 102 -3.07 -10.07 -7.52
N THR A 103 -4.12 -10.86 -7.27
CA THR A 103 -4.22 -12.23 -7.81
C THR A 103 -4.54 -12.20 -9.31
N VAL A 104 -5.51 -11.38 -9.73
CA VAL A 104 -5.84 -11.17 -11.15
C VAL A 104 -4.64 -10.60 -11.91
N GLN A 105 -3.96 -9.60 -11.35
CA GLN A 105 -2.74 -9.02 -11.94
C GLN A 105 -1.64 -10.09 -12.12
N LEU A 106 -1.47 -10.98 -11.14
CA LEU A 106 -0.50 -12.06 -11.21
C LEU A 106 -0.85 -13.07 -12.31
N ILE A 107 -2.13 -13.47 -12.41
CA ILE A 107 -2.62 -14.37 -13.46
C ILE A 107 -2.39 -13.77 -14.84
N VAL A 108 -2.71 -12.48 -15.02
CA VAL A 108 -2.50 -11.78 -16.29
C VAL A 108 -1.02 -11.68 -16.62
N ASN A 109 -0.15 -11.35 -15.67
CA ASN A 109 1.29 -11.31 -15.90
C ASN A 109 1.83 -12.68 -16.33
N ILE A 110 1.39 -13.77 -15.71
CA ILE A 110 1.79 -15.14 -16.09
C ILE A 110 1.30 -15.46 -17.51
N PHE A 111 0.05 -15.14 -17.83
CA PHE A 111 -0.49 -15.31 -19.16
C PHE A 111 0.31 -14.53 -20.21
N LEU A 112 0.64 -13.27 -19.93
CA LEU A 112 1.49 -12.45 -20.79
C LEU A 112 2.89 -13.03 -20.95
N MET A 113 3.49 -13.59 -19.90
CA MET A 113 4.78 -14.27 -20.00
C MET A 113 4.72 -15.48 -20.92
N ILE A 114 3.67 -16.31 -20.81
CA ILE A 114 3.48 -17.47 -21.71
C ILE A 114 3.28 -17.00 -23.15
N SER A 115 2.59 -15.86 -23.35
CA SER A 115 2.34 -15.36 -24.69
C SER A 115 3.60 -14.98 -25.48
N ILE A 116 4.73 -14.70 -24.81
CA ILE A 116 6.00 -14.31 -25.43
C ILE A 116 6.56 -15.38 -26.37
N ILE A 117 6.38 -16.66 -26.05
CA ILE A 117 6.86 -17.77 -26.88
C ILE A 117 5.85 -18.18 -27.97
N THR A 118 4.65 -17.58 -27.97
CA THR A 118 3.57 -17.92 -28.89
C THR A 118 3.37 -16.84 -29.97
N PRO A 119 2.63 -17.12 -31.05
CA PRO A 119 2.23 -16.10 -32.03
C PRO A 119 1.35 -14.97 -31.46
N LEU A 120 0.87 -15.10 -30.22
CA LEU A 120 0.10 -14.07 -29.53
C LEU A 120 0.95 -12.85 -29.14
N PHE A 121 2.28 -12.92 -29.24
CA PHE A 121 3.16 -11.79 -28.93
C PHE A 121 2.83 -10.56 -29.79
N THR A 122 2.70 -10.73 -31.11
CA THR A 122 2.44 -9.63 -32.05
C THR A 122 1.16 -8.84 -31.74
N PRO A 123 -0.01 -9.49 -31.54
CA PRO A 123 -1.23 -8.76 -31.17
C PRO A 123 -1.20 -8.19 -29.74
N LEU A 124 -0.59 -8.89 -28.77
CA LEU A 124 -0.57 -8.44 -27.36
C LEU A 124 0.48 -7.35 -27.07
N PHE A 125 1.50 -7.23 -27.92
CA PHE A 125 2.61 -6.28 -27.79
C PHE A 125 2.86 -5.53 -29.09
N GLN A 126 1.81 -5.04 -29.76
CA GLN A 126 1.92 -4.31 -31.05
C GLN A 126 2.82 -3.06 -31.02
N PHE A 127 3.14 -2.55 -29.83
CA PHE A 127 4.06 -1.43 -29.63
C PHE A 127 5.54 -1.86 -29.64
N VAL A 128 5.82 -3.16 -29.74
CA VAL A 128 7.15 -3.75 -29.73
C VAL A 128 7.35 -4.58 -31.00
N ASN A 129 8.45 -4.33 -31.71
CA ASN A 129 8.81 -5.16 -32.86
C ASN A 129 9.09 -6.60 -32.42
N ASP A 130 8.59 -7.56 -33.20
CA ASP A 130 8.77 -8.98 -32.94
C ASP A 130 10.19 -9.44 -33.27
N THR A 131 11.12 -9.19 -32.33
CA THR A 131 12.50 -9.67 -32.36
C THR A 131 12.80 -10.43 -31.08
N ASN A 132 13.70 -11.41 -31.15
CA ASN A 132 14.09 -12.20 -29.97
C ASN A 132 14.63 -11.32 -28.83
N GLN A 133 15.40 -10.29 -29.15
CA GLN A 133 15.92 -9.34 -28.16
C GLN A 133 14.78 -8.60 -27.43
N ASN A 134 13.81 -8.08 -28.17
CA ASN A 134 12.67 -7.37 -27.60
C ASN A 134 11.78 -8.28 -26.75
N ARG A 135 11.60 -9.54 -27.16
CA ARG A 135 10.88 -10.55 -26.37
C ARG A 135 11.53 -10.75 -24.99
N TYR A 136 12.87 -10.81 -24.92
CA TYR A 136 13.58 -10.89 -23.64
C TYR A 136 13.43 -9.63 -22.78
N ILE A 137 13.41 -8.44 -23.40
CA ILE A 137 13.17 -7.18 -22.67
C ILE A 137 11.76 -7.18 -22.06
N VAL A 138 10.75 -7.56 -22.83
CA VAL A 138 9.36 -7.68 -22.34
C VAL A 138 9.27 -8.70 -21.21
N LEU A 139 9.94 -9.85 -21.35
CA LEU A 139 9.99 -10.87 -20.29
C LEU A 139 10.61 -10.32 -18.99
N LEU A 140 11.70 -9.56 -19.08
CA LEU A 140 12.35 -8.96 -17.93
C LEU A 140 11.42 -7.97 -17.21
N ILE A 141 10.70 -7.14 -17.96
CA ILE A 141 9.72 -6.20 -17.40
C ILE A 141 8.58 -6.96 -16.70
N LEU A 142 8.06 -8.03 -17.31
CA LEU A 142 7.01 -8.85 -16.73
C LEU A 142 7.48 -9.61 -15.47
N LEU A 143 8.75 -10.04 -15.43
CA LEU A 143 9.36 -10.64 -14.24
C LEU A 143 9.46 -9.63 -13.09
N LEU A 144 9.89 -8.39 -13.37
CA LEU A 144 9.92 -7.31 -12.38
C LEU A 144 8.51 -6.99 -11.85
N GLY A 145 7.53 -6.89 -12.75
CA GLY A 145 6.13 -6.68 -12.37
C GLY A 145 5.58 -7.82 -11.51
N THR A 146 5.87 -9.06 -11.89
CA THR A 146 5.50 -10.26 -11.13
C THR A 146 6.17 -10.27 -9.76
N GLY A 147 7.45 -9.97 -9.67
CA GLY A 147 8.18 -9.83 -8.41
C GLY A 147 7.50 -8.82 -7.47
N LEU A 148 7.14 -7.64 -7.99
CA LEU A 148 6.42 -6.63 -7.22
C LEU A 148 5.06 -7.13 -6.73
N THR A 149 4.25 -7.78 -7.57
CA THR A 149 2.95 -8.35 -7.14
C THR A 149 3.11 -9.40 -6.04
N LEU A 150 4.14 -10.24 -6.11
CA LEU A 150 4.43 -11.25 -5.08
C LEU A 150 4.86 -10.62 -3.75
N LEU A 151 5.68 -9.56 -3.79
CA LEU A 151 6.06 -8.82 -2.58
C LEU A 151 4.84 -8.21 -1.89
N VAL A 152 3.93 -7.60 -2.65
CA VAL A 152 2.69 -7.02 -2.11
C VAL A 152 1.76 -8.10 -1.57
N ARG A 153 1.64 -9.24 -2.27
CA ARG A 153 0.86 -10.39 -1.80
C ARG A 153 1.39 -10.94 -0.48
N ARG A 154 2.71 -11.13 -0.35
CA ARG A 154 3.36 -11.54 0.91
C ARG A 154 3.05 -10.55 2.03
N ARG A 155 3.13 -9.24 1.76
CA ARG A 155 2.80 -8.19 2.72
C ARG A 155 1.32 -8.23 3.13
N LEU A 156 0.39 -8.43 2.20
CA LEU A 156 -1.03 -8.59 2.50
C LEU A 156 -1.31 -9.79 3.43
N VAL A 157 -0.58 -10.90 3.26
CA VAL A 157 -0.70 -12.07 4.14
C VAL A 157 -0.15 -11.76 5.54
N LEU A 158 1.04 -11.16 5.65
CA LEU A 158 1.63 -10.75 6.93
C LEU A 158 0.78 -9.73 7.69
N ILE A 159 0.09 -8.86 6.96
CA ILE A 159 -0.82 -7.89 7.54
C ILE A 159 -2.07 -8.59 8.09
N ALA A 160 -2.65 -9.50 7.30
CA ALA A 160 -3.81 -10.27 7.71
C ALA A 160 -3.54 -11.20 8.92
N SER A 161 -2.32 -11.74 9.05
CA SER A 161 -1.92 -12.59 10.17
C SER A 161 -1.38 -11.82 11.39
N ASN A 162 -1.31 -10.49 11.34
CA ASN A 162 -0.70 -9.64 12.38
C ASN A 162 0.76 -10.00 12.74
N GLN A 163 1.48 -10.73 11.88
CA GLN A 163 2.88 -11.11 12.12
C GLN A 163 3.89 -10.10 11.53
N ASP A 164 3.42 -8.91 11.17
CA ASP A 164 4.27 -7.90 10.56
C ASP A 164 5.15 -7.19 11.61
N LYS A 165 6.40 -6.86 11.24
CA LYS A 165 7.34 -6.14 12.12
C LYS A 165 6.79 -4.80 12.64
N TYR A 166 5.87 -4.14 11.91
CA TYR A 166 5.21 -2.93 12.38
C TYR A 166 4.19 -3.20 13.50
N TYR A 167 3.46 -4.31 13.46
CA TYR A 167 2.57 -4.74 14.53
C TYR A 167 3.34 -4.96 15.83
N SER A 168 4.49 -5.65 15.80
CA SER A 168 5.33 -5.83 17.00
C SER A 168 5.79 -4.49 17.60
N ARG A 169 6.10 -3.48 16.75
CA ARG A 169 6.45 -2.13 17.21
C ARG A 169 5.25 -1.37 17.79
N LEU A 170 4.07 -1.53 17.21
CA LEU A 170 2.83 -0.95 17.74
C LEU A 170 2.46 -1.55 19.10
N VAL A 171 2.59 -2.87 19.26
CA VAL A 171 2.35 -3.54 20.55
C VAL A 171 3.38 -3.07 21.59
N ALA A 172 4.67 -3.00 21.24
CA ALA A 172 5.69 -2.47 22.14
C ALA A 172 5.39 -1.02 22.58
N TYR A 173 4.94 -0.17 21.64
CA TYR A 173 4.51 1.19 21.94
C TYR A 173 3.28 1.21 22.87
N GLN A 174 2.27 0.36 22.63
CA GLN A 174 1.08 0.25 23.46
C GLN A 174 1.41 -0.24 24.89
N VAL A 175 2.33 -1.18 25.04
CA VAL A 175 2.79 -1.69 26.34
C VAL A 175 3.54 -0.60 27.12
N LEU A 176 4.45 0.13 26.47
CA LEU A 176 5.12 1.29 27.09
C LEU A 176 4.10 2.36 27.53
N PHE A 177 3.06 2.58 26.72
CA PHE A 177 1.98 3.50 27.07
C PHE A 177 1.17 3.04 28.28
N LYS A 178 0.78 1.76 28.33
CA LYS A 178 0.03 1.19 29.46
C LYS A 178 0.83 1.33 30.76
N ASN A 179 2.11 0.95 30.74
CA ASN A 179 2.99 1.02 31.90
C ASN A 179 3.24 2.47 32.35
N SER A 180 3.35 3.43 31.42
CA SER A 180 3.51 4.87 31.76
C SER A 180 2.29 5.47 32.48
N LYS A 181 1.12 4.85 32.32
CA LYS A 181 -0.15 5.28 32.89
C LYS A 181 -0.40 4.65 34.27
N GLU A 182 0.24 3.52 34.56
CA GLU A 182 0.18 2.82 35.86
C GLU A 182 1.25 3.35 36.85
N MET A 183 2.26 4.09 36.39
CA MET A 183 3.29 4.72 37.24
C MET A 183 3.03 6.20 37.63
N LYS A 184 1.83 6.72 37.37
CA LYS A 184 1.36 8.06 37.79
C LYS A 184 0.16 7.94 38.70
#